data_AF-A0AAE9PLF6-F1
#
_entry.id   AF-A0AAE9PLF6-F1
#
_cell.length_a   1.000
_cell.length_b   1.000
_cell.length_c   1.000
_cell.angle_alpha   90.00
_cell.angle_beta   90.00
_cell.angle_gamma   90.00
#
_symmetry.space_group_name_H-M   'P 1'
#
loop_
_entity.id
_entity.type
_entity.pdbx_description
1 polymer ?
#
loop_
_entity_poly.entity_id
_entity_poly.type
_entity_poly.pdbx_seq_one_letter_code
_entity_poly.pdbx_strand_id
1 'polypeptide(L)'
;MAMTLQARLARLEALESAQRFPTTLEFHRVVSVRSNDPRRGSCEVQGNEVTFYAASAGEYEQASARQAAGRNIILIAVDARCIDFQQEGDAQ
;
A
#
# COMPACT_ATOMS: atom_id res chain seq x y z
N MET A 1 -37.86 -17.24 22.73
CA MET A 1 -37.67 -16.01 23.54
C MET A 1 -37.39 -14.85 22.61
N ALA A 2 -38.23 -13.81 22.63
CA ALA A 2 -38.00 -12.62 21.81
C ALA A 2 -36.80 -11.85 22.38
N MET A 3 -35.77 -11.62 21.55
CA MET A 3 -34.67 -10.72 21.93
C MET A 3 -35.23 -9.33 22.23
N THR A 4 -34.83 -8.75 23.35
CA THR A 4 -35.16 -7.37 23.69
C THR A 4 -34.55 -6.42 22.65
N LEU A 5 -35.17 -5.25 22.46
CA LEU A 5 -34.69 -4.23 21.53
C LEU A 5 -33.23 -3.83 21.82
N GLN A 6 -32.83 -3.77 23.10
CA GLN A 6 -31.45 -3.54 23.51
C GLN A 6 -30.48 -4.63 23.04
N ALA A 7 -30.86 -5.91 23.13
CA ALA A 7 -30.00 -6.99 22.64
C ALA A 7 -29.84 -6.97 21.12
N ARG A 8 -30.88 -6.54 20.39
CA ARG A 8 -30.80 -6.31 18.94
C ARG A 8 -29.90 -5.13 18.60
N LEU A 9 -30.01 -4.03 19.34
CA LEU A 9 -29.16 -2.85 19.17
C LEU A 9 -27.67 -3.17 19.40
N ALA A 10 -27.33 -3.78 20.53
CA ALA A 10 -25.95 -4.15 20.85
C ALA A 10 -25.33 -5.10 19.81
N ARG A 11 -26.15 -6.02 19.26
CA ARG A 11 -25.71 -6.91 18.18
C ARG A 11 -25.46 -6.15 16.87
N LEU A 12 -26.28 -5.16 16.53
CA LEU A 12 -26.09 -4.32 15.35
C LEU A 12 -24.85 -3.44 15.49
N GLU A 13 -24.64 -2.82 16.65
CA GLU A 13 -23.45 -2.01 16.93
C GLU A 13 -22.16 -2.85 16.89
N ALA A 14 -22.19 -4.08 17.43
CA ALA A 14 -21.07 -5.02 17.33
C ALA A 14 -20.79 -5.41 15.87
N LEU A 15 -21.81 -5.65 15.06
CA LEU A 15 -21.67 -5.94 13.64
C LEU A 15 -21.12 -4.75 12.85
N GLU A 16 -21.56 -3.53 13.14
CA GLU A 16 -21.05 -2.30 12.53
C GLU A 16 -19.57 -2.06 12.90
N SER A 17 -19.20 -2.32 14.16
CA SER A 17 -17.80 -2.27 14.60
C SER A 17 -16.92 -3.32 13.91
N ALA A 18 -17.47 -4.50 13.62
CA ALA A 18 -16.80 -5.57 12.88
C ALA A 18 -16.77 -5.31 11.36
N GLN A 19 -17.67 -4.47 10.84
CA GLN A 19 -17.75 -4.08 9.44
C GLN A 19 -16.82 -2.91 9.09
N ARG A 20 -16.16 -2.30 10.10
CA ARG A 20 -14.97 -1.49 9.87
C ARG A 20 -13.87 -2.43 9.38
N PHE A 21 -13.86 -2.68 8.07
CA PHE A 21 -12.69 -3.20 7.38
C PHE A 21 -11.48 -2.42 7.90
N PRO A 22 -10.38 -3.09 8.30
CA PRO A 22 -9.14 -2.38 8.60
C PRO A 22 -8.70 -1.68 7.31
N THR A 23 -9.14 -0.43 7.17
CA THR A 23 -8.84 0.44 6.05
C THR A 23 -7.53 1.11 6.39
N THR A 24 -6.50 0.28 6.57
CA THR A 24 -5.13 0.79 6.60
C THR A 24 -4.80 1.14 5.16
N LEU A 25 -4.93 2.43 4.85
CA LEU A 25 -4.51 2.96 3.56
C LEU A 25 -2.99 3.02 3.55
N GLU A 26 -2.38 2.31 2.61
CA GLU A 26 -0.94 2.33 2.36
C GLU A 26 -0.66 3.22 1.15
N PHE A 27 0.23 4.20 1.32
CA PHE A 27 0.63 5.12 0.27
C PHE A 27 1.95 4.65 -0.34
N HIS A 28 1.96 4.40 -1.64
CA HIS A 28 3.17 4.02 -2.35
C HIS A 28 3.83 5.26 -2.93
N ARG A 29 5.02 5.59 -2.44
CA ARG A 29 5.90 6.58 -3.07
C ARG A 29 6.93 5.85 -3.92
N VAL A 30 7.08 6.24 -5.18
CA VAL A 30 8.12 5.68 -6.06
C VAL A 30 9.23 6.72 -6.23
N VAL A 31 10.45 6.33 -5.88
CA VAL A 31 11.66 7.12 -6.13
C VAL A 31 12.41 6.46 -7.27
N SER A 32 12.52 7.17 -8.39
CA SER A 32 13.31 6.74 -9.54
C SER A 32 14.79 6.77 -9.18
N VAL A 33 15.48 5.64 -9.29
CA VAL A 33 16.92 5.52 -8.97
C VAL A 33 17.72 4.98 -10.16
N ARG A 34 19.02 5.31 -10.18
CA ARG A 34 19.96 4.79 -11.18
C ARG A 34 20.23 3.31 -10.94
N SER A 35 20.66 2.61 -11.99
CA SER A 35 20.94 1.16 -11.94
C SER A 35 21.99 0.75 -10.90
N ASN A 36 22.88 1.67 -10.51
CA ASN A 36 23.95 1.47 -9.53
C ASN A 36 23.63 2.02 -8.13
N ASP A 37 22.42 2.55 -7.89
CA ASP A 37 22.03 3.00 -6.56
C ASP A 37 21.94 1.80 -5.60
N PRO A 38 22.59 1.85 -4.43
CA PRO A 38 22.60 0.74 -3.46
C PRO A 38 21.21 0.42 -2.88
N ARG A 39 20.25 1.34 -2.98
CA ARG A 39 18.87 1.17 -2.52
C ARG A 39 17.97 0.53 -3.57
N ARG A 40 18.42 0.36 -4.82
CA ARG A 40 17.59 -0.18 -5.91
C ARG A 40 17.00 -1.54 -5.53
N GLY A 41 15.71 -1.70 -5.75
CA GLY A 41 14.95 -2.92 -5.44
C GLY A 41 14.60 -3.08 -3.95
N SER A 42 14.95 -2.10 -3.11
CA SER A 42 14.53 -2.05 -1.71
C SER A 42 13.26 -1.22 -1.52
N CYS A 43 12.65 -1.37 -0.35
CA CYS A 43 11.56 -0.50 0.09
C CYS A 43 11.75 -0.10 1.55
N GLU A 44 11.28 1.10 1.89
CA GLU A 44 11.32 1.65 3.24
C GLU A 44 9.88 1.94 3.69
N VAL A 45 9.53 1.49 4.89
CA VAL A 45 8.18 1.66 5.46
C VAL A 45 8.23 2.67 6.59
N GLN A 46 7.51 3.78 6.44
CA GLN A 46 7.37 4.82 7.45
C GLN A 46 5.90 5.05 7.76
N GLY A 47 5.41 4.42 8.84
CA GLY A 47 4.00 4.43 9.18
C GLY A 47 3.15 3.77 8.09
N ASN A 48 2.35 4.57 7.39
CA ASN A 48 1.47 4.13 6.30
C ASN A 48 2.05 4.42 4.91
N GLU A 49 3.23 5.04 4.80
CA GLU A 49 3.90 5.27 3.52
C GLU A 49 4.97 4.20 3.28
N VAL A 50 4.98 3.65 2.07
CA VAL A 50 6.02 2.75 1.59
C VAL A 50 6.73 3.43 0.42
N THR A 51 8.01 3.70 0.61
CA THR A 51 8.88 4.25 -0.42
C THR A 51 9.58 3.12 -1.15
N PHE A 52 9.36 3.00 -2.46
CA PHE A 52 10.02 2.05 -3.34
C PHE A 52 11.11 2.73 -4.14
N TYR A 53 12.31 2.16 -4.14
CA TYR A 53 13.44 2.63 -4.95
C TYR A 53 13.57 1.74 -6.17
N ALA A 54 13.11 2.22 -7.33
CA ALA A 54 13.03 1.42 -8.56
C ALA A 54 13.61 2.18 -9.75
N ALA A 55 14.27 1.47 -10.66
CA ALA A 55 14.80 2.06 -11.90
C ALA A 55 13.78 1.99 -13.06
N SER A 56 12.66 1.28 -12.89
CA SER A 56 11.62 1.13 -13.91
C SER A 56 10.28 0.71 -13.29
N ALA A 57 9.21 0.84 -14.08
CA ALA A 57 7.87 0.46 -13.68
C ALA A 57 7.75 -1.04 -13.36
N GLY A 58 8.42 -1.90 -14.15
CA GLY A 58 8.43 -3.34 -13.90
C GLY A 58 9.15 -3.72 -12.61
N GLU A 59 10.18 -2.97 -12.21
CA GLU A 59 10.84 -3.16 -10.91
C GLU A 59 9.94 -2.76 -9.75
N TYR A 60 9.23 -1.63 -9.89
CA TYR A 60 8.24 -1.21 -8.91
C TYR A 60 7.13 -2.25 -8.74
N GLU A 61 6.55 -2.76 -9.83
CA GLU A 61 5.50 -3.79 -9.77
C GLU A 61 5.96 -5.03 -9.01
N GLN A 62 7.16 -5.52 -9.31
CA GLN A 62 7.72 -6.69 -8.61
C GLN A 62 7.96 -6.41 -7.12
N ALA A 63 8.48 -5.24 -6.77
CA ALA A 63 8.72 -4.87 -5.38
C ALA A 63 7.40 -4.70 -4.61
N SER A 64 6.42 -4.02 -5.21
CA SER A 64 5.07 -3.83 -4.67
C SER A 64 4.36 -5.16 -4.44
N ALA A 65 4.45 -6.09 -5.40
CA ALA A 65 3.85 -7.42 -5.27
C ALA A 65 4.48 -8.23 -4.12
N ARG A 66 5.80 -8.17 -3.96
CA ARG A 66 6.51 -8.82 -2.84
C ARG A 66 6.09 -8.24 -1.49
N GLN A 67 5.95 -6.92 -1.40
CA GLN A 67 5.51 -6.24 -0.18
C GLN A 67 4.08 -6.63 0.21
N ALA A 68 3.16 -6.69 -0.76
CA ALA A 68 1.79 -7.11 -0.52
C ALA A 68 1.67 -8.60 -0.14
N ALA A 69 2.43 -9.48 -0.80
CA ALA A 69 2.44 -10.91 -0.52
C ALA A 69 2.92 -11.23 0.91
N GLY A 70 3.87 -10.45 1.44
CA GLY A 70 4.36 -10.61 2.81
C GLY A 70 3.34 -10.25 3.90
N ARG A 71 2.26 -9.52 3.55
CA ARG A 71 1.36 -8.90 4.53
C ARG A 71 -0.12 -9.23 4.32
N ASN A 72 -0.46 -10.11 3.37
CA ASN A 72 -1.83 -10.49 3.01
C ASN A 72 -2.74 -9.27 2.73
N ILE A 73 -2.20 -8.25 2.04
CA ILE A 73 -2.90 -7.00 1.74
C ILE A 73 -3.62 -7.11 0.39
N ILE A 74 -4.84 -6.58 0.28
CA ILE A 74 -5.48 -6.33 -1.02
C ILE A 74 -4.80 -5.12 -1.65
N LEU A 75 -4.01 -5.34 -2.69
CA LEU A 75 -3.31 -4.28 -3.41
C LEU A 75 -4.27 -3.56 -4.37
N ILE A 76 -4.47 -2.26 -4.16
CA ILE A 76 -5.09 -1.36 -5.15
C ILE A 76 -3.98 -0.47 -5.70
N ALA A 77 -3.36 -0.91 -6.78
CA ALA A 77 -2.23 -0.21 -7.39
C ALA A 77 -2.66 0.69 -8.56
N VAL A 78 -1.89 1.76 -8.78
CA VAL A 78 -1.95 2.57 -9.99
C VAL A 78 -1.31 1.78 -11.13
N ASP A 79 -1.90 1.84 -12.32
CA ASP A 79 -1.34 1.23 -13.54
C ASP A 79 0.09 1.72 -13.77
N ALA A 80 1.02 0.80 -14.03
CA ALA A 80 2.43 1.12 -14.24
C ALA A 80 2.69 2.13 -15.36
N ARG A 81 1.80 2.23 -16.36
CA ARG A 81 1.87 3.22 -17.43
C ARG A 81 1.64 4.66 -16.94
N CYS A 82 1.03 4.83 -15.78
CA CYS A 82 0.79 6.12 -15.15
C CYS A 82 1.95 6.54 -14.22
N ILE A 83 3.00 5.73 -14.11
CA ILE A 83 4.17 6.03 -13.29
C ILE A 83 5.26 6.58 -14.20
N ASP A 84 5.53 7.87 -14.08
CA ASP A 84 6.60 8.53 -14.82
C ASP A 84 7.92 8.41 -14.05
N PHE A 85 8.89 7.73 -14.66
CA PHE A 85 10.24 7.59 -14.11
C PHE A 85 11.15 8.68 -14.67
N GLN A 86 10.78 9.94 -14.48
CA GLN A 86 11.70 11.05 -14.70
C GLN A 86 12.68 11.05 -13.52
N GLN A 87 13.98 10.97 -13.76
CA GLN A 87 14.95 11.21 -12.69
C GLN A 87 14.77 12.66 -12.22
N GLU A 88 14.37 12.86 -10.96
CA GLU A 88 14.50 14.16 -10.31
C GLU A 88 15.99 14.48 -10.20
N GLY A 89 16.52 15.22 -11.16
CA GLY A 89 17.86 15.81 -11.12
C GLY A 89 18.86 15.25 -12.14
N ASP A 90 18.75 15.71 -13.38
CA ASP A 90 19.94 16.11 -14.14
C ASP A 90 20.03 17.65 -14.06
N ALA A 91 20.31 18.17 -12.87
CA ALA A 91 20.92 19.50 -12.76
C ALA A 91 22.43 19.29 -12.87
N GLN A 92 22.99 19.92 -13.91
CA GLN A 92 24.40 19.90 -14.33
C GLN A 92 25.38 20.19 -13.20
#